data_AF-A0AAQ3NFD0-F1
#
_entry.id   AF-A0AAQ3NFD0-F1
#
_cell.length_a   1.000
_cell.length_b   1.000
_cell.length_c   1.000
_cell.angle_alpha   90.00
_cell.angle_beta   90.00
_cell.angle_gamma   90.00
#
_symmetry.space_group_name_H-M   'P 1'
#
loop_
_entity.id
_entity.type
_entity.pdbx_description
1 polymer ?
#
loop_
_entity_poly.entity_id
_entity_poly.type
_entity_poly.pdbx_seq_one_letter_code
_entity_poly.pdbx_strand_id
1 'polypeptide(L)'
;KNINYVINYLMGNMKQRLLFSWDLSYCTKTTFKSLENRYKPIVFKDLRKIWEKYDSRLPWKNGYYNESNTLMLDDSPYKALLNPPCNSVFPHTFSFRNQSDNSLAAGGDLREYLDGLANAENIPKYVEQHPFGQSAIDEKSESWDFYSKVLDSLSTCKPEK
;
A
#
# COMPACT_ATOMS: atom_id res chain seq x y z
N LYS A 1 -1.37 18.57 2.51
CA LYS A 1 -2.42 19.45 3.11
C LYS A 1 -3.77 18.74 3.37
N ASN A 2 -4.24 17.83 2.50
CA ASN A 2 -5.55 17.19 2.68
C ASN A 2 -5.58 16.09 3.78
N ILE A 3 -4.51 15.32 3.93
CA ILE A 3 -4.52 14.11 4.78
C ILE A 3 -4.75 14.39 6.28
N ASN A 4 -4.23 15.51 6.81
CA ASN A 4 -4.42 15.86 8.22
C ASN A 4 -5.88 16.15 8.56
N TYR A 5 -6.62 16.79 7.66
CA TYR A 5 -8.05 17.04 7.86
C TYR A 5 -8.84 15.73 7.88
N VAL A 6 -8.57 14.84 6.92
CA VAL A 6 -9.22 13.52 6.84
C VAL A 6 -8.92 12.69 8.09
N ILE A 7 -7.66 12.62 8.52
CA ILE A 7 -7.26 11.90 9.74
C ILE A 7 -7.96 12.49 10.97
N ASN A 8 -7.97 13.82 11.13
CA ASN A 8 -8.63 14.45 12.26
C ASN A 8 -10.14 14.15 12.29
N TYR A 9 -10.80 14.18 11.12
CA TYR A 9 -12.23 13.95 11.01
C TYR A 9 -12.61 12.48 11.25
N LEU A 10 -11.89 11.54 10.62
CA LEU A 10 -12.22 10.12 10.69
C LEU A 10 -11.72 9.44 11.95
N MET A 11 -10.52 9.79 12.43
CA MET A 11 -9.89 9.06 13.54
C MET A 11 -10.06 9.75 14.89
N GLY A 12 -10.39 11.05 14.92
CA GLY A 12 -10.57 11.79 16.17
C GLY A 12 -9.40 11.59 17.14
N ASN A 13 -9.69 11.12 18.36
CA ASN A 13 -8.68 10.82 19.37
C ASN A 13 -7.78 9.63 19.02
N MET A 14 -8.21 8.70 18.16
CA MET A 14 -7.38 7.56 17.78
C MET A 14 -6.19 7.95 16.90
N LYS A 15 -6.18 9.15 16.32
CA LYS A 15 -5.05 9.62 15.50
C LYS A 15 -3.71 9.58 16.24
N GLN A 16 -3.72 9.71 17.57
CA GLN A 16 -2.53 9.65 18.42
C GLN A 16 -1.89 8.25 18.47
N ARG A 17 -2.59 7.22 17.98
CA ARG A 17 -2.05 5.85 17.82
C ARG A 17 -1.31 5.67 16.49
N LEU A 18 -1.40 6.61 15.55
CA LEU A 18 -0.62 6.57 14.33
C LEU A 18 0.83 6.92 14.64
N LEU A 19 1.78 6.08 14.19
CA LEU A 19 3.21 6.35 14.34
C LEU A 19 3.67 7.54 13.48
N PHE A 20 3.07 7.72 12.30
CA PHE A 20 3.38 8.78 11.35
C PHE A 20 2.25 8.92 10.31
N SER A 21 2.31 9.97 9.49
CA SER A 21 1.45 10.15 8.32
C SER A 21 2.25 10.69 7.15
N TRP A 22 2.13 10.01 6.00
CA TRP A 22 2.74 10.42 4.75
C TRP A 22 1.66 10.75 3.72
N ASP A 23 1.87 11.83 2.98
CA ASP A 23 1.04 12.20 1.84
C ASP A 23 1.71 11.85 0.50
N LEU A 24 1.11 12.32 -0.60
CA LEU A 24 1.58 12.09 -1.96
C LEU A 24 3.06 12.45 -2.19
N SER A 25 3.63 13.34 -1.38
CA SER A 25 5.05 13.73 -1.51
C SER A 25 6.04 12.60 -1.22
N TYR A 26 5.65 11.58 -0.47
CA TYR A 26 6.49 10.42 -0.15
C TYR A 26 6.34 9.27 -1.15
N CYS A 27 5.30 9.28 -1.99
CA CYS A 27 5.14 8.28 -3.04
C CYS A 27 6.22 8.43 -4.12
N THR A 28 6.56 7.33 -4.78
CA THR A 28 7.38 7.36 -6.01
C THR A 28 6.49 7.79 -7.16
N LYS A 29 6.78 8.97 -7.73
CA LYS A 29 5.97 9.58 -8.78
C LYS A 29 6.37 9.06 -10.14
N THR A 30 5.40 8.96 -11.03
CA THR A 30 5.59 8.66 -12.45
C THR A 30 5.06 9.82 -13.29
N THR A 31 5.41 9.84 -14.57
CA THR A 31 4.83 10.77 -15.56
C THR A 31 3.47 10.28 -16.10
N PHE A 32 3.08 9.06 -15.76
CA PHE A 32 1.90 8.39 -16.31
C PHE A 32 0.62 8.75 -15.54
N LYS A 33 -0.52 8.54 -16.21
CA LYS A 33 -1.87 8.70 -15.66
C LYS A 33 -2.55 7.35 -15.55
N SER A 34 -3.42 7.18 -14.55
CA SER A 34 -4.09 5.89 -14.31
C SER A 34 -5.05 5.54 -15.44
N LEU A 35 -5.22 4.24 -15.72
CA LEU A 35 -6.12 3.72 -16.75
C LEU A 35 -7.59 4.14 -16.51
N GLU A 36 -8.03 4.09 -15.25
CA GLU A 36 -9.40 4.44 -14.85
C GLU A 36 -9.70 5.94 -14.87
N ASN A 37 -8.68 6.77 -14.67
CA ASN A 37 -8.82 8.21 -14.58
C ASN A 37 -7.59 8.93 -15.15
N ARG A 38 -7.75 9.50 -16.34
CA ARG A 38 -6.69 10.22 -17.07
C ARG A 38 -6.14 11.45 -16.34
N TYR A 39 -6.83 11.97 -15.33
CA TYR A 39 -6.36 13.11 -14.54
C TYR A 39 -5.58 12.68 -13.30
N LYS A 40 -5.74 11.42 -12.86
CA LYS A 40 -5.08 10.88 -11.67
C LYS A 40 -3.67 10.38 -12.03
N PRO A 41 -2.60 10.95 -11.44
CA PRO A 41 -1.24 10.47 -11.69
C PRO A 41 -1.05 9.07 -11.09
N ILE A 42 -0.23 8.25 -11.73
CA ILE A 42 0.25 7.00 -11.15
C ILE A 42 1.38 7.31 -10.19
N VAL A 43 1.22 6.82 -8.97
CA VAL A 43 2.24 6.88 -7.94
C VAL A 43 2.33 5.53 -7.25
N PHE A 44 3.54 5.14 -6.89
CA PHE A 44 3.81 3.91 -6.16
C PHE A 44 4.11 4.19 -4.70
N LYS A 45 3.63 3.31 -3.84
CA LYS A 45 3.86 3.33 -2.39
C LYS A 45 4.94 2.30 -2.07
N ASP A 46 6.18 2.76 -2.18
CA ASP A 46 7.38 1.94 -2.03
C ASP A 46 7.73 1.71 -0.56
N LEU A 47 7.53 0.48 -0.06
CA LEU A 47 7.81 0.11 1.32
C LEU A 47 9.29 0.19 1.69
N ARG A 48 10.22 0.14 0.72
CA ARG A 48 11.65 0.29 1.01
C ARG A 48 11.95 1.65 1.64
N LYS A 49 11.17 2.69 1.33
CA LYS A 49 11.30 4.00 1.98
C LYS A 49 11.03 3.95 3.50
N ILE A 50 10.17 3.02 3.94
CA ILE A 50 9.90 2.75 5.36
C ILE A 50 11.07 1.96 5.97
N TRP A 51 11.53 0.93 5.27
CA TRP A 51 12.58 0.02 5.73
C TRP A 51 13.93 0.73 5.87
N GLU A 52 14.31 1.52 4.87
CA GLU A 52 15.57 2.24 4.79
C GLU A 52 15.56 3.57 5.55
N LYS A 53 14.43 3.90 6.19
CA LYS A 53 14.24 5.17 6.91
C LYS A 53 14.51 6.40 6.02
N TYR A 54 13.87 6.45 4.86
CA TYR A 54 14.02 7.53 3.86
C TYR A 54 13.79 8.93 4.45
N ASP A 55 12.84 9.06 5.39
CA ASP A 55 12.67 10.28 6.19
C ASP A 55 13.35 10.10 7.55
N SER A 56 14.34 10.95 7.83
CA SER A 56 15.11 10.92 9.08
C SER A 56 14.26 11.13 10.33
N ARG A 57 13.05 11.71 10.19
CA ARG A 57 12.09 11.95 11.29
C ARG A 57 11.28 10.71 11.68
N LEU A 58 11.36 9.61 10.94
CA LEU A 58 10.67 8.38 11.30
C LEU A 58 11.16 7.85 12.68
N PRO A 59 10.24 7.36 13.53
CA PRO A 59 10.55 7.09 14.94
C PRO A 59 11.34 5.79 15.18
N TRP A 60 11.56 4.95 14.16
CA TRP A 60 12.33 3.71 14.26
C TRP A 60 13.74 3.83 13.66
N LYS A 61 14.56 2.79 13.85
CA LYS A 61 15.88 2.65 13.22
C LYS A 61 15.74 1.99 11.85
N ASN A 62 16.68 2.25 10.94
CA ASN A 62 16.77 1.55 9.65
C ASN A 62 16.77 0.02 9.88
N GLY A 63 15.97 -0.71 9.12
CA GLY A 63 15.81 -2.16 9.20
C GLY A 63 14.87 -2.67 10.31
N TYR A 64 14.38 -1.80 11.20
CA TYR A 64 13.38 -2.19 12.21
C TYR A 64 12.13 -2.76 11.57
N TYR A 65 11.60 -2.04 10.58
CA TYR A 65 10.64 -2.58 9.62
C TYR A 65 11.39 -3.06 8.39
N ASN A 66 10.98 -4.19 7.85
CA ASN A 66 11.55 -4.82 6.67
C ASN A 66 10.48 -5.72 6.00
N GLU A 67 10.90 -6.50 5.01
CA GLU A 67 10.05 -7.40 4.25
C GLU A 67 9.27 -8.40 5.12
N SER A 68 9.87 -8.96 6.17
CA SER A 68 9.22 -10.02 6.96
C SER A 68 8.15 -9.51 7.92
N ASN A 69 8.12 -8.21 8.23
CA ASN A 69 7.25 -7.64 9.26
C ASN A 69 6.48 -6.38 8.83
N THR A 70 6.46 -6.07 7.52
CA THR A 70 5.68 -4.95 6.97
C THR A 70 4.68 -5.43 5.92
N LEU A 71 3.41 -5.05 6.08
CA LEU A 71 2.36 -5.23 5.07
C LEU A 71 1.83 -3.88 4.62
N MET A 72 1.59 -3.72 3.31
CA MET A 72 0.77 -2.64 2.79
C MET A 72 -0.68 -3.09 2.56
N LEU A 73 -1.62 -2.28 3.00
CA LEU A 73 -3.05 -2.42 2.72
C LEU A 73 -3.49 -1.25 1.82
N ASP A 74 -3.93 -1.55 0.59
CA ASP A 74 -4.41 -0.54 -0.36
C ASP A 74 -5.43 -1.16 -1.31
N ASP A 75 -6.49 -0.44 -1.70
CA ASP A 75 -7.52 -0.96 -2.61
C ASP A 75 -7.09 -1.00 -4.10
N SER A 76 -5.92 -0.45 -4.42
CA SER A 76 -5.43 -0.27 -5.78
C SER A 76 -4.14 -1.07 -6.01
N PRO A 77 -4.21 -2.29 -6.61
CA PRO A 77 -3.05 -3.17 -6.79
C PRO A 77 -1.81 -2.51 -7.39
N TYR A 78 -1.98 -1.63 -8.39
CA TYR A 78 -0.85 -0.99 -9.05
C TYR A 78 0.03 -0.14 -8.14
N LYS A 79 -0.50 0.38 -7.01
CA LYS A 79 0.30 1.22 -6.11
C LYS A 79 1.41 0.42 -5.42
N ALA A 80 1.29 -0.91 -5.40
CA ALA A 80 2.24 -1.84 -4.79
C ALA A 80 3.29 -2.39 -5.75
N LEU A 81 3.31 -2.01 -7.03
CA LEU A 81 4.17 -2.64 -8.04
C LEU A 81 5.69 -2.59 -7.76
N LEU A 82 6.13 -1.70 -6.86
CA LEU A 82 7.53 -1.64 -6.42
C LEU A 82 7.84 -2.49 -5.18
N ASN A 83 6.82 -3.04 -4.54
CA ASN A 83 6.96 -3.86 -3.34
C ASN A 83 7.19 -5.32 -3.73
N PRO A 84 7.93 -6.10 -2.92
CA PRO A 84 8.08 -7.52 -3.16
C PRO A 84 6.73 -8.25 -3.17
N PRO A 85 6.64 -9.41 -3.85
CA PRO A 85 5.47 -10.27 -3.78
C PRO A 85 5.05 -10.55 -2.34
N CYS A 86 3.75 -10.62 -2.08
CA CYS A 86 3.19 -10.93 -0.76
C CYS A 86 3.47 -9.90 0.36
N ASN A 87 4.00 -8.72 0.07
CA ASN A 87 4.07 -7.59 1.02
C ASN A 87 2.91 -6.60 0.88
N SER A 88 1.87 -6.96 0.12
CA SER A 88 0.70 -6.11 -0.06
C SER A 88 -0.55 -6.97 -0.26
N VAL A 89 -1.67 -6.53 0.30
CA VAL A 89 -2.99 -7.12 0.07
C VAL A 89 -3.99 -6.04 -0.33
N PHE A 90 -5.00 -6.44 -1.11
CA PHE A 90 -5.81 -5.50 -1.87
C PHE A 90 -7.30 -5.69 -1.61
N PRO A 91 -7.86 -5.20 -0.47
CA PRO A 91 -9.30 -5.26 -0.24
C PRO A 91 -10.07 -4.62 -1.39
N HIS A 92 -11.31 -5.04 -1.59
CA HIS A 92 -12.19 -4.38 -2.55
C HIS A 92 -12.50 -2.95 -2.11
N THR A 93 -12.60 -2.04 -3.08
CA THR A 93 -12.87 -0.62 -2.83
C THR A 93 -14.17 -0.43 -2.06
N PHE A 94 -14.11 0.30 -0.94
CA PHE A 94 -15.28 0.67 -0.17
C PHE A 94 -16.27 1.49 -1.00
N SER A 95 -17.56 1.20 -0.85
CA SER A 95 -18.65 1.97 -1.45
C SER A 95 -19.73 2.23 -0.41
N PHE A 96 -20.07 3.51 -0.18
CA PHE A 96 -21.14 3.90 0.75
C PHE A 96 -22.52 3.34 0.35
N ARG A 97 -22.68 2.86 -0.89
CA ARG A 97 -23.90 2.21 -1.37
C ARG A 97 -24.02 0.76 -0.89
N ASN A 98 -22.90 0.13 -0.55
CA ASN A 98 -22.88 -1.21 0.01
C ASN A 98 -23.17 -1.13 1.52
N GLN A 99 -24.45 -1.11 1.88
CA GLN A 99 -24.86 -1.02 3.29
C GLN A 99 -24.58 -2.30 4.09
N SER A 100 -24.30 -3.41 3.40
CA SER A 100 -23.90 -4.68 4.01
C SER A 100 -22.39 -4.82 4.21
N ASP A 101 -21.59 -3.80 3.86
CA ASP A 101 -20.14 -3.84 4.09
C ASP A 101 -19.85 -3.91 5.59
N ASN A 102 -19.26 -5.03 6.01
CA ASN A 102 -18.86 -5.30 7.38
C ASN A 102 -17.38 -5.67 7.50
N SER A 103 -16.57 -5.40 6.46
CA SER A 103 -15.19 -5.91 6.38
C SER A 103 -14.30 -5.45 7.55
N LEU A 104 -14.50 -4.21 8.01
CA LEU A 104 -13.80 -3.62 9.15
C LEU A 104 -14.53 -3.82 10.50
N ALA A 105 -15.72 -4.41 10.52
CA ALA A 105 -16.49 -4.64 11.75
C ALA A 105 -15.89 -5.77 12.60
N ALA A 106 -16.39 -5.95 13.83
CA ALA A 106 -16.06 -7.15 14.62
C ALA A 106 -16.56 -8.40 13.88
N GLY A 107 -15.70 -9.41 13.69
CA GLY A 107 -15.99 -10.58 12.86
C GLY A 107 -15.94 -10.31 11.34
N GLY A 108 -15.56 -9.10 10.92
CA GLY A 108 -15.37 -8.74 9.52
C GLY A 108 -14.12 -9.39 8.94
N ASP A 109 -14.18 -9.79 7.67
CA ASP A 109 -13.13 -10.56 7.00
C ASP A 109 -11.73 -9.90 7.06
N LEU A 110 -11.63 -8.60 6.79
CA LEU A 110 -10.35 -7.87 6.85
C LEU A 110 -9.85 -7.74 8.30
N ARG A 111 -10.76 -7.58 9.26
CA ARG A 111 -10.36 -7.52 10.67
C ARG A 111 -9.81 -8.86 11.15
N GLU A 112 -10.49 -9.96 10.85
CA GLU A 112 -10.02 -11.32 11.19
C GLU A 112 -8.71 -11.64 10.47
N TYR A 113 -8.57 -11.22 9.20
CA TYR A 113 -7.33 -11.38 8.45
C TYR A 113 -6.14 -10.69 9.11
N LEU A 114 -6.32 -9.43 9.54
CA LEU A 114 -5.28 -8.64 10.19
C LEU A 114 -4.96 -9.15 11.61
N ASP A 115 -5.93 -9.75 12.30
CA ASP A 115 -5.69 -10.41 13.60
C ASP A 115 -4.79 -11.64 13.45
N GLY A 116 -5.06 -12.49 12.46
CA GLY A 116 -4.18 -13.62 12.14
C GLY A 116 -2.78 -13.15 11.70
N LEU A 117 -2.70 -12.11 10.85
CA LEU A 117 -1.44 -11.52 10.41
C LEU A 117 -0.61 -10.98 11.59
N ALA A 118 -1.25 -10.35 12.57
CA ALA A 118 -0.57 -9.79 13.74
C ALA A 118 0.13 -10.85 14.59
N ASN A 119 -0.29 -12.12 14.48
CA ASN A 119 0.31 -13.27 15.14
C ASN A 119 1.28 -14.06 14.24
N ALA A 120 1.49 -13.65 12.98
CA ALA A 120 2.36 -14.33 12.05
C ALA A 120 3.85 -13.97 12.27
N GLU A 121 4.72 -14.96 12.17
CA GLU A 121 6.18 -14.76 12.28
C GLU A 121 6.79 -14.12 11.02
N ASN A 122 6.15 -14.33 9.87
CA ASN A 122 6.62 -13.84 8.57
C ASN A 122 5.44 -13.46 7.69
N ILE A 123 5.36 -12.17 7.37
CA ILE A 123 4.24 -11.58 6.62
C ILE A 123 4.12 -12.17 5.20
N PRO A 124 5.18 -12.21 4.36
CA PRO A 124 5.05 -12.78 3.02
C PRO A 124 4.51 -14.21 3.01
N LYS A 125 4.99 -15.07 3.90
CA LYS A 125 4.51 -16.44 4.04
C LYS A 125 3.03 -16.50 4.45
N TYR A 126 2.62 -15.64 5.38
CA TYR A 126 1.21 -15.58 5.79
C TYR A 126 0.31 -15.15 4.64
N VAL A 127 0.70 -14.12 3.88
CA VAL A 127 -0.07 -13.61 2.73
C VAL A 127 -0.14 -14.63 1.60
N GLU A 128 0.93 -15.37 1.34
CA GLU A 128 0.93 -16.45 0.34
C GLU A 128 -0.06 -17.57 0.71
N GLN A 129 -0.11 -17.96 1.99
CA GLN A 129 -1.02 -18.99 2.50
C GLN A 129 -2.47 -18.50 2.64
N HIS A 130 -2.65 -17.20 2.84
CA HIS A 130 -3.93 -16.55 3.06
C HIS A 130 -4.02 -15.33 2.12
N PRO A 131 -4.25 -15.52 0.81
CA PRO A 131 -4.46 -14.41 -0.10
C PRO A 131 -5.73 -13.65 0.28
N PHE A 132 -5.72 -12.33 0.16
CA PHE A 132 -6.83 -11.48 0.56
C PHE A 132 -7.18 -10.40 -0.48
N GLY A 133 -8.45 -10.38 -0.88
CA GLY A 133 -9.02 -9.39 -1.80
C GLY A 133 -8.66 -9.61 -3.27
N GLN A 134 -8.34 -8.53 -3.97
CA GLN A 134 -7.97 -8.50 -5.38
C GLN A 134 -6.57 -9.06 -5.59
N SER A 135 -6.33 -9.62 -6.79
CA SER A 135 -5.00 -10.11 -7.17
C SER A 135 -3.99 -8.96 -7.34
N ALA A 136 -2.73 -9.23 -7.01
CA ALA A 136 -1.62 -8.37 -7.40
C ALA A 136 -1.51 -8.27 -8.93
N ILE A 137 -0.99 -7.15 -9.43
CA ILE A 137 -0.66 -7.02 -10.85
C ILE A 137 0.69 -7.70 -11.08
N ASP A 138 0.70 -8.61 -12.04
CA ASP A 138 1.84 -9.39 -12.49
C ASP A 138 1.88 -9.48 -14.03
N GLU A 139 2.86 -10.22 -14.56
CA GLU A 139 3.06 -10.39 -16.00
C GLU A 139 1.88 -11.05 -16.74
N LYS A 140 0.97 -11.70 -16.00
CA LYS A 140 -0.21 -12.38 -16.55
C LYS A 140 -1.44 -11.47 -16.57
N SER A 141 -1.35 -10.32 -15.92
CA SER A 141 -2.46 -9.37 -15.82
C SER A 141 -2.73 -8.70 -17.17
N GLU A 142 -4.00 -8.52 -17.54
CA GLU A 142 -4.38 -7.87 -18.81
C GLU A 142 -3.81 -6.45 -18.96
N SER A 143 -3.60 -5.76 -17.83
CA SER A 143 -3.03 -4.41 -17.78
C SER A 143 -1.50 -4.39 -17.71
N TRP A 144 -0.83 -5.55 -17.76
CA TRP A 144 0.61 -5.65 -17.57
C TRP A 144 1.40 -4.81 -18.59
N ASP A 145 1.04 -4.88 -19.87
CA ASP A 145 1.70 -4.10 -20.94
C ASP A 145 1.73 -2.59 -20.69
N PHE A 146 0.73 -2.08 -19.96
CA PHE A 146 0.71 -0.70 -19.55
C PHE A 146 1.65 -0.47 -18.36
N TYR A 147 1.54 -1.29 -17.31
CA TYR A 147 2.32 -1.10 -16.08
C TYR A 147 3.81 -1.41 -16.24
N SER A 148 4.20 -2.33 -17.12
CA SER A 148 5.59 -2.60 -17.47
C SER A 148 6.27 -1.35 -18.04
N LYS A 149 5.61 -0.63 -18.97
CA LYS A 149 6.10 0.66 -19.51
C LYS A 149 6.25 1.73 -18.43
N VAL A 150 5.34 1.75 -17.45
CA VAL A 150 5.44 2.66 -16.31
C VAL A 150 6.69 2.32 -15.47
N LEU A 151 6.93 1.05 -15.19
CA LEU A 151 8.10 0.57 -14.45
C LEU A 151 9.40 0.88 -15.19
N ASP A 152 9.46 0.64 -16.50
CA ASP A 152 10.63 0.93 -17.33
C ASP A 152 11.01 2.42 -17.28
N SER A 153 10.01 3.31 -17.25
CA SER A 153 10.26 4.75 -17.15
C SER A 153 10.93 5.19 -15.84
N LEU A 154 10.82 4.39 -14.77
CA LEU A 154 11.50 4.68 -13.50
C LEU A 154 12.98 4.31 -13.54
N SER A 155 13.34 3.32 -14.35
CA SER A 155 14.72 2.85 -14.51
C SER A 155 15.55 3.84 -15.34
N THR A 156 14.93 4.46 -16.34
CA THR A 156 15.59 5.46 -17.22
C THR A 156 15.77 6.84 -16.58
N CYS A 157 15.10 7.12 -15.45
CA CYS A 157 15.17 8.39 -14.74
C CYS A 157 16.16 8.42 -13.56
N LYS A 158 16.98 7.38 -13.33
CA LYS A 158 18.08 7.45 -12.36
C LYS A 158 19.24 8.25 -12.98
N PRO A 159 19.68 9.39 -12.41
CA PRO A 159 20.92 10.01 -12.86
C PRO A 159 22.08 9.02 -12.61
N GLU A 160 23.03 8.97 -13.56
CA GLU A 160 24.30 8.31 -13.36
C GLU A 160 24.94 8.83 -12.07
N LYS A 161 25.43 7.91 -11.23
CA LYS A 161 26.08 8.23 -9.96
C LYS A 161 27.39 8.97 -10.16
#